data_AF-W6QX96-F1
#
_entry.id   AF-W6QX96-F1
#
_cell.length_a   1.000
_cell.length_b   1.000
_cell.length_c   1.000
_cell.angle_alpha   90.00
_cell.angle_beta   90.00
_cell.angle_gamma   90.00
#
_symmetry.space_group_name_H-M   'P 1'
#
loop_
_entity.id
_entity.type
_entity.pdbx_description
1 polymer ?
#
loop_
_entity_poly.entity_id
_entity_poly.type
_entity_poly.pdbx_seq_one_letter_code
_entity_poly.pdbx_strand_id
1 'polypeptide(L)' 'MRQACVEDIEALCALILEHGPNPWNHLPEVEVRQHLQGIAASTTLAVLA' A
#
# COMPACT_ATOMS: atom_id res chain seq x y z
N MET A 1 15.94 -7.14 2.01
CA MET A 1 15.19 -5.98 1.49
C MET A 1 15.16 -6.00 -0.02
N ARG A 2 13.96 -5.89 -0.62
CA ARG A 2 13.73 -5.83 -2.07
C ARG A 2 12.71 -4.74 -2.41
N GLN A 3 12.80 -4.16 -3.60
CA GLN A 3 11.75 -3.27 -4.10
C GLN A 3 10.46 -4.06 -4.34
N ALA A 4 9.32 -3.45 -4.02
CA ALA A 4 8.00 -3.99 -4.32
C ALA A 4 7.70 -3.90 -5.82
N CYS A 5 6.97 -4.89 -6.34
CA CYS A 5 6.47 -4.94 -7.71
C CYS A 5 4.94 -4.93 -7.72
N VAL A 6 4.34 -4.93 -8.92
CA VAL A 6 2.87 -4.85 -9.08
C VAL A 6 2.14 -6.01 -8.38
N GLU A 7 2.77 -7.18 -8.32
CA GLU A 7 2.25 -8.38 -7.66
C GLU A 7 2.16 -8.22 -6.13
N ASP A 8 2.89 -7.28 -5.53
CA ASP A 8 2.86 -7.02 -4.09
C ASP A 8 1.71 -6.11 -3.64
N ILE A 9 1.04 -5.43 -4.58
CA ILE A 9 0.06 -4.36 -4.25
C ILE A 9 -1.07 -4.87 -3.37
N GLU A 10 -1.66 -6.04 -3.69
CA GLU A 10 -2.75 -6.60 -2.89
C GLU A 10 -2.28 -7.00 -1.49
N ALA A 11 -1.08 -7.56 -1.36
CA ALA A 11 -0.50 -7.92 -0.06
C ALA A 11 -0.20 -6.67 0.78
N LEU A 12 0.30 -5.60 0.16
CA LEU A 12 0.53 -4.30 0.81
C LEU A 12 -0.78 -3.64 1.26
N CYS A 13 -1.82 -3.66 0.42
CA CYS A 13 -3.16 -3.19 0.79
C CYS A 13 -3.67 -3.92 2.02
N ALA A 14 -3.60 -5.25 2.02
CA ALA A 14 -4.05 -6.07 3.15
C ALA A 14 -3.28 -5.73 4.44
N LEU A 15 -1.95 -5.62 4.36
CA LEU A 15 -1.10 -5.26 5.51
C LEU A 15 -1.45 -3.88 6.08
N ILE A 16 -1.59 -2.87 5.23
CA ILE A 16 -1.84 -1.49 5.67
C ILE A 16 -3.24 -1.34 6.26
N LEU A 17 -4.22 -2.06 5.73
CA LEU A 17 -5.63 -1.93 6.09
C LEU A 17 -6.08 -2.96 7.15
N GLU A 18 -5.20 -3.86 7.60
CA GLU A 18 -5.52 -4.94 8.56
C GLU A 18 -6.26 -4.43 9.81
N HIS A 19 -5.86 -3.27 10.31
CA HIS A 19 -6.41 -2.69 11.53
C HIS A 19 -7.73 -1.93 11.31
N GLY A 20 -8.15 -1.72 10.06
CA GLY A 20 -9.32 -0.90 9.72
C GLY A 20 -9.20 0.57 10.15
N PRO A 21 -10.32 1.32 10.11
CA PRO A 21 -10.36 2.70 10.57
C PRO A 21 -9.97 2.80 12.05
N ASN A 22 -8.97 3.62 12.37
CA ASN A 22 -8.57 3.86 13.76
C ASN A 22 -8.40 5.36 14.06
N PRO A 23 -8.51 5.79 15.33
CA PRO A 23 -8.55 7.22 15.68
C PRO A 23 -7.21 7.94 15.52
N TRP A 24 -6.11 7.20 15.44
CA TRP A 24 -4.75 7.73 15.42
C TRP A 24 -4.16 7.80 14.01
N ASN A 25 -4.74 7.08 13.04
CA ASN A 25 -4.35 7.05 11.64
C ASN A 25 -5.56 6.70 10.76
N HIS A 26 -6.28 7.72 10.30
CA HIS A 26 -7.32 7.53 9.30
C HIS A 26 -6.69 7.32 7.93
N LEU A 27 -6.74 6.07 7.45
CA LEU A 27 -6.28 5.68 6.12
C LEU A 27 -7.49 5.30 5.27
N PRO A 28 -8.01 6.22 4.43
CA PRO A 28 -9.16 5.90 3.60
C PRO A 28 -8.73 4.94 2.47
N GLU A 29 -9.47 3.83 2.36
CA GLU A 29 -9.07 2.65 1.59
C GLU A 29 -8.87 2.94 0.09
N VAL A 30 -9.72 3.80 -0.49
CA VAL A 30 -9.67 4.14 -1.92
C VAL A 30 -8.35 4.84 -2.24
N GLU A 31 -7.96 5.80 -1.42
CA GLU A 31 -6.75 6.59 -1.55
C GLU A 31 -5.49 5.73 -1.32
N VAL A 32 -5.53 4.82 -0.33
CA VAL A 32 -4.44 3.84 -0.11
C VAL A 32 -4.23 2.96 -1.34
N ARG A 33 -5.31 2.38 -1.88
CA ARG A 33 -5.24 1.55 -3.09
C ARG A 33 -4.72 2.36 -4.27
N GLN A 34 -5.23 3.57 -4.51
CA GLN A 34 -4.75 4.44 -5.58
C GLN A 34 -3.26 4.79 -5.44
N HIS A 35 -2.80 5.06 -4.23
CA HIS A 35 -1.39 5.36 -3.97
C HIS A 35 -0.49 4.15 -4.27
N LEU A 36 -0.90 2.94 -3.85
CA LEU A 36 -0.17 1.70 -4.12
C LEU A 36 -0.19 1.28 -5.59
N GLN A 37 -1.24 1.61 -6.35
CA GLN A 37 -1.22 1.45 -7.81
C GLN A 37 -0.11 2.25 -8.49
N GLY A 38 0.39 3.32 -7.85
CA GLY A 38 1.58 4.04 -8.30
C GLY A 38 2.86 3.18 -8.39
N ILE A 39 2.92 2.03 -7.69
CA ILE A 39 4.04 1.08 -7.80
C ILE A 39 4.13 0.53 -9.24
N ALA A 40 2.99 0.17 -9.84
CA ALA A 40 2.95 -0.35 -11.21
C ALA A 40 3.41 0.70 -12.24
N ALA A 41 3.14 1.98 -11.97
CA ALA A 41 3.54 3.10 -12.81
C ALA A 41 4.93 3.67 -12.47
N SER A 42 5.63 3.10 -11.48
CA SER A 42 6.88 3.65 -10.92
C SER A 42 6.77 5.09 -10.41
N THR A 43 5.57 5.56 -10.06
CA THR A 43 5.31 6.87 -9.45
C THR A 43 5.35 6.82 -7.92
N THR A 44 5.26 5.63 -7.34
CA THR A 44 5.41 5.34 -5.91
C THR A 44 6.44 4.23 -5.73
N LEU A 45 7.29 4.34 -4.70
CA LEU A 45 8.26 3.31 -4.33
C LEU A 45 7.92 2.71 -2.97
N ALA A 46 8.01 1.38 -2.87
CA ALA A 46 7.93 0.65 -1.61
C ALA A 46 9.04 -0.40 -1.56
N VAL A 47 9.54 -0.66 -0.35
CA VAL A 47 10.60 -1.66 -0.08
C VAL A 47 10.08 -2.63 0.96
N LEU A 48 10.24 -3.92 0.67
CA LEU A 48 9.89 -5.03 1.55
C LEU A 48 11.16 -5.58 2.21
N ALA A 49 11.08 -5.96 3.49
CA ALA A 49 12.22 -6.47 4.26
C ALA A 49 12.68 -7.84 3.76
#